data_AF-A0A970MN67-F1
#
_entry.id   AF-A0A970MN67-F1
#
_cell.length_a   1.000
_cell.length_b   1.000
_cell.length_c   1.000
_cell.angle_alpha   90.00
_cell.angle_beta   90.00
_cell.angle_gamma   90.00
#
_symmetry.space_group_name_H-M   'P 1'
#
loop_
_entity.id
_entity.type
_entity.pdbx_description
1 polymer ?
#
loop_
_entity_poly.entity_id
_entity_poly.type
_entity_poly.pdbx_seq_one_letter_code
_entity_poly.pdbx_strand_id
1 'polypeptide(L)'
;MLKIFIDGSGDMPEGWEEKYQYEIIPIPIQFGEKTYYQGVDIKPDQFYELVSDEINHPKTAAPSPSMIKALIEKKCNEGDTALSINVSGKMSATVQMVQQAAEELKNRINVIPFDSYAGSAVLALMAREARLWDGAGETLDHILEKLRVMREKLMIVLTIDSLDFAYRSGRVGKLQAAISSILKIKPIVTLKEGLLSVSEVVRTRSKSIERIVAKVHDQFGEEAIKVAVVHSQDQPTAEILHKLVVNTVNVTEAIFTELSISVAANLGPKTVGIVAYPDKI
;
A
#
# COMPACT_ATOMS: atom_id res chain seq x y z
N MET A 1 -5.03 -24.51 8.05
CA MET A 1 -5.71 -23.24 7.72
C MET A 1 -4.62 -22.25 7.34
N LEU A 2 -4.77 -21.55 6.21
CA LEU A 2 -3.76 -20.61 5.75
C LEU A 2 -3.67 -19.40 6.70
N LYS A 3 -2.45 -19.09 7.17
CA LYS A 3 -2.16 -17.86 7.92
C LYS A 3 -1.72 -16.80 6.93
N ILE A 4 -2.35 -15.62 6.98
CA ILE A 4 -2.08 -14.53 6.04
C ILE A 4 -1.42 -13.39 6.80
N PHE A 5 -0.35 -12.86 6.24
CA PHE A 5 0.38 -11.70 6.75
C PHE A 5 0.44 -10.64 5.65
N ILE A 6 0.38 -9.37 6.05
CA ILE A 6 0.79 -8.24 5.24
C ILE A 6 1.84 -7.44 5.99
N ASP A 7 2.60 -6.57 5.33
CA ASP A 7 3.41 -5.59 6.06
C ASP A 7 2.67 -4.28 6.30
N GLY A 8 3.21 -3.48 7.23
CA GLY A 8 2.64 -2.21 7.70
C GLY A 8 2.64 -1.08 6.67
N SER A 9 2.83 -1.38 5.38
CA SER A 9 2.52 -0.47 4.26
C SER A 9 1.16 -0.77 3.61
N GLY A 10 0.41 -1.73 4.16
CA GLY A 10 -0.97 -1.98 3.79
C GLY A 10 -1.90 -0.92 4.38
N ASP A 11 -2.70 -0.30 3.51
CA ASP A 11 -3.76 0.63 3.94
C ASP A 11 -5.09 -0.12 3.98
N MET A 12 -5.86 0.04 5.03
CA MET A 12 -7.16 -0.63 5.15
C MET A 12 -8.14 0.11 6.05
N PRO A 13 -9.45 -0.11 5.85
CA PRO A 13 -10.44 0.29 6.84
C PRO A 13 -10.21 -0.40 8.18
N GLU A 14 -10.62 0.24 9.25
CA GLU A 14 -10.54 -0.29 10.61
C GLU A 14 -11.25 -1.65 10.73
N GLY A 15 -10.66 -2.57 11.51
CA GLY A 15 -11.22 -3.90 11.78
C GLY A 15 -11.04 -4.92 10.66
N TRP A 16 -10.38 -4.58 9.55
CA TRP A 16 -10.13 -5.52 8.45
C TRP A 16 -9.18 -6.64 8.84
N GLU A 17 -8.18 -6.39 9.69
CA GLU A 17 -7.28 -7.44 10.17
C GLU A 17 -8.03 -8.55 10.92
N GLU A 18 -9.02 -8.18 11.75
CA GLU A 18 -9.85 -9.13 12.48
C GLU A 18 -10.84 -9.82 11.54
N LYS A 19 -11.54 -9.04 10.71
CA LYS A 19 -12.56 -9.53 9.78
C LYS A 19 -12.02 -10.55 8.78
N TYR A 20 -10.83 -10.30 8.21
CA TYR A 20 -10.21 -11.16 7.20
C TYR A 20 -9.05 -12.00 7.76
N GLN A 21 -8.83 -11.94 9.08
CA GLN A 21 -7.90 -12.80 9.81
C GLN A 21 -6.50 -12.81 9.19
N TYR A 22 -5.94 -11.61 9.00
CA TYR A 22 -4.54 -11.44 8.62
C TYR A 22 -3.79 -10.66 9.70
N GLU A 23 -2.49 -10.87 9.75
CA GLU A 23 -1.58 -10.24 10.70
C GLU A 23 -0.74 -9.16 10.01
N ILE A 24 -0.34 -8.13 10.74
CA ILE A 24 0.47 -7.03 10.20
C ILE A 24 1.91 -7.16 10.70
N ILE A 25 2.86 -7.26 9.79
CA ILE A 25 4.29 -7.15 10.06
C ILE A 25 4.61 -5.64 10.17
N PRO A 26 4.94 -5.14 11.37
CA PRO A 26 5.08 -3.70 11.58
C PRO A 26 6.32 -3.16 10.86
N ILE A 27 6.17 -2.01 10.20
CA ILE A 27 7.29 -1.32 9.53
C ILE A 27 7.86 -0.25 10.47
N PRO A 28 9.19 -0.25 10.73
CA PRO A 28 9.84 0.81 11.49
C PRO A 28 9.74 2.19 10.81
N ILE A 29 9.35 3.20 11.58
CA ILE A 29 9.31 4.62 11.20
C ILE A 29 10.29 5.38 12.09
N GLN A 30 11.27 6.05 11.51
CA GLN A 30 12.39 6.67 12.21
C GLN A 30 12.33 8.20 12.14
N PHE A 31 12.52 8.83 13.29
CA PHE A 31 12.73 10.27 13.45
C PHE A 31 14.03 10.49 14.23
N GLY A 32 15.10 10.89 13.54
CA GLY A 32 16.44 10.94 14.13
C GLY A 32 16.86 9.57 14.65
N GLU A 33 17.09 9.46 15.96
CA GLU A 33 17.47 8.22 16.64
C GLU A 33 16.26 7.42 17.17
N LYS A 34 15.06 7.98 17.15
CA LYS A 34 13.85 7.32 17.65
C LYS A 34 13.21 6.48 16.56
N THR A 35 12.78 5.28 16.91
CA THR A 35 12.02 4.36 16.04
C THR A 35 10.64 4.14 16.61
N TYR A 36 9.64 4.20 15.74
CA TYR A 36 8.23 4.03 16.02
C TYR A 36 7.64 2.92 15.15
N TYR A 37 6.54 2.32 15.59
CA TYR A 37 5.73 1.33 14.92
C TYR A 37 4.25 1.71 15.04
N GLN A 38 3.59 1.83 13.89
CA GLN A 38 2.17 2.18 13.82
C GLN A 38 1.32 1.21 14.64
N GLY A 39 0.41 1.76 15.44
CA GLY A 39 -0.49 0.97 16.29
C GLY A 39 0.16 0.42 17.57
N VAL A 40 1.46 0.64 17.77
CA VAL A 40 2.19 0.27 18.99
C VAL A 40 2.55 1.51 19.79
N ASP A 41 3.33 2.42 19.20
CA ASP A 41 3.88 3.59 19.90
C ASP A 41 3.59 4.92 19.16
N ILE A 42 2.99 4.87 17.97
CA ILE A 42 2.57 6.04 17.21
C ILE A 42 1.22 5.83 16.52
N LYS A 43 0.39 6.87 16.59
CA LYS A 43 -0.88 7.00 15.86
C LYS A 43 -0.77 8.01 14.71
N PRO A 44 -1.66 7.97 13.70
CA PRO A 44 -1.62 8.88 12.56
C PRO A 44 -1.53 10.37 12.93
N ASP A 45 -2.37 10.85 13.87
CA ASP A 45 -2.37 12.26 14.29
C ASP A 45 -1.00 12.68 14.87
N GLN A 46 -0.41 11.83 15.71
CA GLN A 46 0.92 12.08 16.31
C GLN A 46 2.02 12.08 15.24
N PHE A 47 1.91 11.23 14.22
CA PHE A 47 2.83 11.26 13.08
C PHE A 47 2.74 12.59 12.33
N TYR A 48 1.53 13.09 12.07
CA TYR A 48 1.35 14.36 11.38
C TYR A 48 1.81 15.56 12.20
N GLU A 49 1.67 15.52 13.53
CA GLU A 49 2.29 16.50 14.44
C GLU A 49 3.82 16.51 14.29
N LEU A 50 4.46 15.33 14.28
CA LEU A 50 5.93 15.23 14.15
C LEU A 50 6.46 15.75 12.81
N VAL A 51 5.75 15.53 11.70
CA VAL A 51 6.19 15.97 10.36
C VAL A 51 5.71 17.37 9.99
N SER A 52 4.93 18.03 10.85
CA SER A 52 4.52 19.43 10.67
C SER A 52 5.68 20.41 10.85
N ASP A 53 6.71 20.00 11.59
CA ASP A 53 8.00 20.69 11.70
C ASP A 53 8.87 20.31 10.48
N GLU A 54 9.15 21.27 9.59
CA GLU A 54 9.93 21.09 8.36
C GLU A 54 11.35 20.55 8.59
N ILE A 55 11.81 20.49 9.85
CA ILE A 55 13.12 19.93 10.22
C ILE A 55 13.05 18.39 10.37
N ASN A 56 11.88 17.84 10.74
CA ASN A 56 11.71 16.44 11.12
C ASN A 56 11.17 15.59 9.96
N HIS A 57 12.08 14.99 9.19
CA HIS A 57 11.70 14.08 8.11
C HIS A 57 11.73 12.62 8.57
N PRO A 58 10.65 11.87 8.34
CA PRO A 58 10.62 10.46 8.68
C PRO A 58 11.46 9.66 7.70
N LYS A 59 12.05 8.57 8.19
CA LYS A 59 12.60 7.50 7.36
C LYS A 59 11.87 6.21 7.66
N THR A 60 11.81 5.32 6.68
CA THR A 60 11.29 3.96 6.89
C THR A 60 12.38 2.95 6.58
N ALA A 61 12.34 1.83 7.28
CA ALA A 61 13.21 0.68 7.08
C ALA A 61 12.38 -0.59 6.88
N ALA A 62 12.95 -1.59 6.23
CA ALA A 62 12.32 -2.91 6.22
C ALA A 62 12.38 -3.52 7.64
N PRO A 63 11.36 -4.27 8.08
CA PRO A 63 11.41 -5.02 9.33
C PRO A 63 12.53 -6.06 9.29
N SER A 64 13.18 -6.34 10.44
CA SER A 64 14.25 -7.33 10.47
C SER A 64 13.71 -8.76 10.29
N PRO A 65 14.51 -9.70 9.73
CA PRO A 65 14.13 -11.10 9.63
C PRO A 65 13.77 -11.71 11.00
N SER A 66 14.51 -11.34 12.05
CA SER A 66 14.26 -11.79 13.42
C SER A 66 12.89 -11.34 13.96
N MET A 67 12.46 -10.11 13.64
CA MET A 67 11.16 -9.60 14.03
C MET A 67 10.03 -10.34 13.28
N ILE A 68 10.19 -10.52 11.97
CA ILE A 68 9.23 -11.26 11.14
C ILE A 68 9.08 -12.68 11.65
N LYS A 69 10.20 -13.38 11.88
CA LYS A 69 10.23 -14.73 12.42
C LYS A 69 9.49 -14.83 13.75
N ALA A 70 9.80 -13.95 14.71
CA ALA A 70 9.17 -13.96 16.02
C ALA A 70 7.64 -13.75 15.93
N LEU A 71 7.18 -12.89 15.01
CA LEU A 71 5.75 -12.71 14.77
C LEU A 71 5.10 -13.96 14.15
N ILE A 72 5.76 -14.58 13.17
CA ILE A 72 5.25 -15.81 12.54
C ILE A 72 5.17 -16.94 13.57
N GLU A 73 6.20 -17.17 14.39
CA GLU A 73 6.22 -18.18 15.44
C GLU A 73 5.14 -17.93 16.52
N LYS A 74 4.79 -16.66 16.77
CA LYS A 74 3.72 -16.32 17.70
C LYS A 74 2.32 -16.66 17.15
N LYS A 75 2.16 -16.67 15.82
CA LYS A 75 0.85 -16.72 15.14
C LYS A 75 0.58 -18.02 14.40
N CYS A 76 1.60 -18.85 14.22
CA CYS A 76 1.57 -20.12 13.52
C CYS A 76 2.06 -21.25 14.45
N ASN A 77 1.48 -22.44 14.28
CA ASN A 77 1.95 -23.67 14.90
C ASN A 77 2.89 -24.44 13.95
N GLU A 78 3.55 -25.47 14.46
CA GLU A 78 4.33 -26.36 13.59
C GLU A 78 3.44 -27.05 12.55
N GLY A 79 3.91 -27.10 11.31
CA GLY A 79 3.16 -27.60 10.15
C GLY A 79 2.23 -26.57 9.49
N ASP A 80 2.03 -25.39 10.07
CA ASP A 80 1.24 -24.34 9.44
C ASP A 80 1.93 -23.79 8.18
N THR A 81 1.11 -23.21 7.30
CA THR A 81 1.58 -22.43 6.15
C THR A 81 1.21 -20.96 6.32
N ALA A 82 2.20 -20.08 6.14
CA ALA A 82 2.08 -18.64 6.28
C ALA A 82 2.33 -17.95 4.93
N LEU A 83 1.29 -17.37 4.33
CA LEU A 83 1.40 -16.51 3.15
C LEU A 83 1.64 -15.06 3.61
N SER A 84 2.76 -14.46 3.22
CA SER A 84 3.09 -13.07 3.51
C SER A 84 3.05 -12.24 2.23
N ILE A 85 2.08 -11.34 2.11
CA ILE A 85 1.87 -10.46 0.96
C ILE A 85 2.50 -9.11 1.27
N ASN A 86 3.54 -8.76 0.54
CA ASN A 86 4.40 -7.65 0.92
C ASN A 86 4.48 -6.55 -0.14
N VAL A 87 4.87 -5.36 0.32
CA VAL A 87 5.24 -4.24 -0.54
C VAL A 87 6.28 -4.67 -1.58
N SER A 88 6.18 -4.08 -2.76
CA SER A 88 7.05 -4.29 -3.91
C SER A 88 8.52 -4.42 -3.49
N GLY A 89 9.16 -5.51 -3.91
CA GLY A 89 10.60 -5.71 -3.71
C GLY A 89 11.46 -4.62 -4.35
N LYS A 90 10.90 -3.83 -5.28
CA LYS A 90 11.57 -2.68 -5.90
C LYS A 90 11.48 -1.40 -5.08
N MET A 91 10.56 -1.32 -4.12
CA MET A 91 10.38 -0.14 -3.24
C MET A 91 10.96 -0.36 -1.83
N SER A 92 11.01 -1.62 -1.39
CA SER A 92 11.44 -1.98 -0.05
C SER A 92 12.04 -3.38 -0.03
N ALA A 93 12.99 -3.62 0.87
CA ALA A 93 13.61 -4.93 1.08
C ALA A 93 12.72 -5.91 1.86
N THR A 94 11.46 -5.56 2.18
CA THR A 94 10.59 -6.36 3.05
C THR A 94 10.40 -7.79 2.55
N VAL A 95 10.15 -8.01 1.26
CA VAL A 95 10.07 -9.36 0.66
C VAL A 95 11.35 -10.17 0.93
N GLN A 96 12.52 -9.55 0.78
CA GLN A 96 13.80 -10.19 1.07
C GLN A 96 13.96 -10.53 2.56
N MET A 97 13.49 -9.68 3.46
CA MET A 97 13.51 -9.95 4.90
C MET A 97 12.60 -11.11 5.27
N VAL A 98 11.43 -11.22 4.62
CA VAL A 98 10.51 -12.36 4.78
C VAL A 98 11.12 -13.65 4.23
N GLN A 99 11.81 -13.60 3.09
CA GLN A 99 12.55 -14.75 2.54
C GLN A 99 13.63 -15.25 3.51
N GLN A 100 14.36 -14.36 4.17
CA GLN A 100 15.36 -14.74 5.18
C GLN A 100 14.70 -15.40 6.39
N ALA A 101 13.59 -14.85 6.89
CA ALA A 101 12.82 -15.47 7.97
C ALA A 101 12.23 -16.84 7.57
N ALA A 102 11.80 -16.99 6.32
CA ALA A 102 11.29 -18.25 5.78
C ALA A 102 12.36 -19.35 5.79
N GLU A 103 13.60 -19.03 5.39
CA GLU A 103 14.73 -19.97 5.41
C GLU A 103 15.04 -20.47 6.83
N GLU A 104 14.96 -19.58 7.82
CA GLU A 104 15.13 -19.96 9.23
C GLU A 104 14.00 -20.84 9.79
N LEU A 105 12.79 -20.76 9.20
CA LEU A 105 11.59 -21.45 9.67
C LEU A 105 11.24 -22.71 8.88
N LYS A 106 11.93 -22.98 7.76
CA LYS A 106 11.57 -24.01 6.75
C LYS A 106 11.30 -25.43 7.28
N ASN A 107 11.88 -25.80 8.42
CA ASN A 107 11.70 -27.12 9.04
C ASN A 107 10.47 -27.22 9.95
N ARG A 108 9.79 -26.09 10.21
CA ARG A 108 8.69 -25.99 11.20
C ARG A 108 7.45 -25.35 10.61
N ILE A 109 7.61 -24.28 9.84
CA ILE A 109 6.50 -23.50 9.25
C ILE A 109 6.85 -23.24 7.79
N ASN A 110 5.91 -23.52 6.89
CA ASN A 110 6.07 -23.21 5.49
C ASN A 110 5.71 -21.74 5.24
N VAL A 111 6.70 -20.86 5.15
CA VAL A 111 6.50 -19.44 4.89
C VAL A 111 6.64 -19.15 3.41
N ILE A 112 5.63 -18.49 2.83
CA ILE A 112 5.55 -18.14 1.41
C ILE A 112 5.57 -16.62 1.29
N PRO A 113 6.72 -16.02 0.95
CA PRO A 113 6.81 -14.61 0.60
C PRO A 113 6.13 -14.36 -0.76
N PHE A 114 5.25 -13.37 -0.83
CA PHE A 114 4.59 -12.93 -2.05
C PHE A 114 4.87 -11.45 -2.29
N ASP A 115 5.58 -11.16 -3.37
CA ASP A 115 5.83 -9.79 -3.84
C ASP A 115 4.62 -9.27 -4.60
N SER A 116 3.91 -8.30 -4.01
CA SER A 116 2.71 -7.70 -4.60
C SER A 116 2.97 -6.83 -5.83
N TYR A 117 4.22 -6.46 -6.11
CA TYR A 117 4.58 -5.37 -7.04
C TYR A 117 3.80 -4.07 -6.76
N ALA A 118 3.36 -3.84 -5.53
CA ALA A 118 2.59 -2.67 -5.15
C ALA A 118 2.85 -2.30 -3.68
N GLY A 119 1.95 -1.54 -3.08
CA GLY A 119 1.92 -1.21 -1.66
C GLY A 119 0.54 -0.62 -1.37
N SER A 120 0.41 0.15 -0.28
CA SER A 120 -0.84 0.84 0.03
C SER A 120 -2.01 -0.17 0.13
N ALA A 121 -3.22 0.21 -0.26
CA ALA A 121 -4.42 -0.62 -0.12
C ALA A 121 -4.36 -1.95 -0.88
N VAL A 122 -3.45 -2.11 -1.86
CA VAL A 122 -3.29 -3.38 -2.59
C VAL A 122 -3.00 -4.54 -1.63
N LEU A 123 -2.17 -4.34 -0.60
CA LEU A 123 -1.78 -5.45 0.28
C LEU A 123 -2.99 -6.00 1.04
N ALA A 124 -3.80 -5.12 1.63
CA ALA A 124 -4.98 -5.52 2.36
C ALA A 124 -6.09 -6.08 1.46
N LEU A 125 -6.25 -5.53 0.24
CA LEU A 125 -7.18 -6.08 -0.76
C LEU A 125 -6.76 -7.49 -1.19
N MET A 126 -5.48 -7.72 -1.49
CA MET A 126 -4.95 -9.04 -1.80
C MET A 126 -5.11 -10.02 -0.63
N ALA A 127 -4.85 -9.59 0.60
CA ALA A 127 -5.04 -10.42 1.80
C ALA A 127 -6.51 -10.81 2.03
N ARG A 128 -7.43 -9.85 1.83
CA ARG A 128 -8.87 -10.11 1.85
C ARG A 128 -9.26 -11.14 0.79
N GLU A 129 -8.89 -10.95 -0.47
CA GLU A 129 -9.28 -11.87 -1.55
C GLU A 129 -8.69 -13.27 -1.31
N ALA A 130 -7.43 -13.35 -0.86
CA ALA A 130 -6.81 -14.61 -0.46
C ALA A 130 -7.56 -15.30 0.68
N ARG A 131 -8.04 -14.56 1.70
CA ARG A 131 -8.87 -15.12 2.76
C ARG A 131 -10.21 -15.63 2.23
N LEU A 132 -10.86 -14.88 1.34
CA LEU A 132 -12.15 -15.28 0.76
C LEU A 132 -12.01 -16.56 -0.07
N TRP A 133 -10.95 -16.69 -0.87
CA TRP A 133 -10.67 -17.90 -1.64
C TRP A 133 -10.28 -19.09 -0.77
N ASP A 134 -9.47 -18.89 0.28
CA ASP A 134 -9.17 -19.93 1.29
C ASP A 134 -10.46 -20.43 1.98
N GLY A 135 -11.34 -19.51 2.39
CA GLY A 135 -12.64 -19.83 2.98
C GLY A 135 -13.61 -20.54 2.01
N ALA A 136 -13.45 -20.33 0.71
CA ALA A 136 -14.17 -21.05 -0.35
C ALA A 136 -13.56 -22.43 -0.67
N GLY A 137 -12.45 -22.81 -0.02
CA GLY A 137 -11.80 -24.11 -0.19
C GLY A 137 -10.83 -24.18 -1.37
N GLU A 138 -10.39 -23.05 -1.92
CA GLU A 138 -9.37 -23.05 -2.96
C GLU A 138 -8.00 -23.49 -2.44
N THR A 139 -7.21 -24.14 -3.31
CA THR A 139 -5.85 -24.53 -2.96
C THR A 139 -4.93 -23.31 -2.93
N LEU A 140 -3.86 -23.41 -2.14
CA LEU A 140 -2.85 -22.35 -2.06
C LEU A 140 -2.25 -22.01 -3.43
N ASP A 141 -1.99 -22.99 -4.29
CA ASP A 141 -1.44 -22.74 -5.62
C ASP A 141 -2.39 -21.91 -6.50
N HIS A 142 -3.71 -22.17 -6.42
CA HIS A 142 -4.72 -21.37 -7.12
C HIS A 142 -4.83 -19.96 -6.53
N ILE A 143 -4.77 -19.82 -5.20
CA ILE A 143 -4.76 -18.51 -4.53
C ILE A 143 -3.55 -17.68 -5.02
N LEU A 144 -2.35 -18.28 -5.03
CA LEU A 144 -1.14 -17.61 -5.50
C LEU A 144 -1.25 -17.21 -6.97
N GLU A 145 -1.86 -18.03 -7.81
CA GLU A 145 -2.06 -17.70 -9.22
C GLU A 145 -3.02 -16.52 -9.41
N LYS A 146 -4.15 -16.51 -8.71
CA LYS A 146 -5.08 -15.37 -8.73
C LYS A 146 -4.43 -14.10 -8.20
N LEU A 147 -3.63 -14.17 -7.14
CA LEU A 147 -2.88 -13.01 -6.66
C LEU A 147 -1.90 -12.47 -7.72
N ARG A 148 -1.27 -13.33 -8.53
CA ARG A 148 -0.45 -12.89 -9.68
C ARG A 148 -1.30 -12.22 -10.75
N VAL A 149 -2.48 -12.75 -11.07
CA VAL A 149 -3.41 -12.10 -12.01
C VAL A 149 -3.85 -10.73 -11.51
N MET A 150 -4.20 -10.62 -10.22
CA MET A 150 -4.55 -9.35 -9.58
C MET A 150 -3.40 -8.35 -9.64
N ARG A 151 -2.17 -8.80 -9.40
CA ARG A 151 -0.94 -8.00 -9.54
C ARG A 151 -0.76 -7.40 -10.93
N GLU A 152 -1.06 -8.14 -12.00
CA GLU A 152 -0.90 -7.64 -13.37
C GLU A 152 -2.01 -6.66 -13.78
N LYS A 153 -3.20 -6.75 -13.17
CA LYS A 153 -4.38 -5.97 -13.56
C LYS A 153 -4.64 -4.74 -12.69
N LEU A 154 -3.99 -4.63 -11.54
CA LEU A 154 -4.22 -3.51 -10.63
C LEU A 154 -3.68 -2.18 -11.17
N MET A 155 -4.25 -1.10 -10.66
CA MET A 155 -3.78 0.27 -10.83
C MET A 155 -3.54 0.90 -9.47
N ILE A 156 -2.47 1.70 -9.36
CA ILE A 156 -2.38 2.76 -8.37
C ILE A 156 -2.14 4.08 -9.09
N VAL A 157 -2.98 5.06 -8.81
CA VAL A 157 -2.86 6.43 -9.32
C VAL A 157 -3.17 7.41 -8.19
N LEU A 158 -2.26 8.34 -7.93
CA LEU A 158 -2.38 9.27 -6.80
C LEU A 158 -1.81 10.65 -7.14
N THR A 159 -2.18 11.63 -6.33
CA THR A 159 -1.61 12.97 -6.36
C THR A 159 -1.08 13.31 -4.97
N ILE A 160 0.11 13.89 -4.94
CA ILE A 160 0.79 14.34 -3.71
C ILE A 160 0.76 15.86 -3.63
N ASP A 161 0.83 16.40 -2.41
CA ASP A 161 0.74 17.85 -2.22
C ASP A 161 2.06 18.57 -2.48
N SER A 162 3.17 17.94 -2.08
CA SER A 162 4.54 18.39 -2.31
C SER A 162 5.42 17.21 -2.77
N LEU A 163 6.54 17.53 -3.44
CA LEU A 163 7.54 16.55 -3.85
C LEU A 163 8.52 16.19 -2.74
N ASP A 164 8.51 16.88 -1.60
CA ASP A 164 9.59 16.81 -0.60
C ASP A 164 9.72 15.42 0.02
N PHE A 165 8.61 14.85 0.53
CA PHE A 165 8.58 13.49 1.08
C PHE A 165 8.97 12.45 0.03
N ALA A 166 8.40 12.57 -1.17
CA ALA A 166 8.68 11.67 -2.28
C ALA A 166 10.17 11.73 -2.69
N TYR A 167 10.77 12.93 -2.69
CA TYR A 167 12.16 13.16 -3.03
C TYR A 167 13.11 12.61 -1.97
N ARG A 168 12.87 12.91 -0.70
CA ARG A 168 13.69 12.43 0.41
C ARG A 168 13.60 10.92 0.59
N SER A 169 12.44 10.34 0.30
CA SER A 169 12.28 8.90 0.34
C SER A 169 13.07 8.21 -0.78
N GLY A 170 13.14 8.79 -1.97
CA GLY A 170 13.73 8.12 -3.14
C GLY A 170 12.89 6.96 -3.68
N ARG A 171 11.65 6.77 -3.20
CA ARG A 171 10.74 5.68 -3.62
C ARG A 171 9.85 6.07 -4.81
N VAL A 172 9.85 7.34 -5.21
CA VAL A 172 9.16 7.81 -6.41
C VAL A 172 10.20 8.19 -7.48
N GLY A 173 10.27 7.40 -8.54
CA GLY A 173 11.18 7.63 -9.65
C GLY A 173 10.85 8.90 -10.46
N LYS A 174 11.83 9.41 -11.21
CA LYS A 174 11.72 10.57 -12.12
C LYS A 174 11.35 11.91 -11.48
N LEU A 175 11.45 12.02 -10.16
CA LEU A 175 11.19 13.26 -9.42
C LEU A 175 12.08 14.43 -9.85
N GLN A 176 13.36 14.17 -10.19
CA GLN A 176 14.32 15.20 -10.60
C GLN A 176 13.86 15.99 -11.83
N ALA A 177 13.07 15.38 -12.74
CA ALA A 177 12.52 16.05 -13.90
C ALA A 177 11.35 17.00 -13.56
N ALA A 178 10.67 16.79 -12.43
CA ALA A 178 9.55 17.63 -11.97
C ALA A 178 10.00 18.81 -11.10
N ILE A 179 11.23 18.77 -10.55
CA ILE A 179 11.79 19.80 -9.65
C ILE A 179 12.32 21.02 -10.42
N SER A 180 12.65 20.87 -11.72
CA SER A 180 13.34 21.91 -12.50
C SER A 180 12.45 23.08 -12.96
N SER A 181 11.12 22.99 -12.85
CA SER A 181 10.24 24.03 -13.39
C SER A 181 8.96 24.23 -12.56
N ILE A 182 8.84 25.43 -11.97
CA ILE A 182 7.60 26.11 -11.56
C ILE A 182 7.08 25.79 -10.14
N LEU A 183 6.96 26.85 -9.31
CA LEU A 183 6.20 26.84 -8.06
C LEU A 183 4.72 26.48 -8.30
N LYS A 184 4.10 25.68 -7.42
CA LYS A 184 2.65 25.36 -7.37
C LYS A 184 2.15 24.36 -8.41
N ILE A 185 2.79 23.20 -8.50
CA ILE A 185 2.31 22.06 -9.28
C ILE A 185 1.68 20.97 -8.39
N LYS A 186 0.86 20.11 -8.99
CA LYS A 186 0.26 18.89 -8.40
C LYS A 186 0.66 17.68 -9.27
N PRO A 187 1.66 16.90 -8.84
CA PRO A 187 2.11 15.72 -9.56
C PRO A 187 1.03 14.63 -9.54
N ILE A 188 0.96 13.87 -10.62
CA ILE A 188 0.23 12.61 -10.68
C ILE A 188 1.25 11.48 -10.71
N VAL A 189 1.22 10.63 -9.70
CA VAL A 189 2.09 9.49 -9.53
C VAL A 189 1.31 8.23 -9.90
N THR A 190 1.93 7.35 -10.67
CA THR A 190 1.37 6.05 -11.05
C THR A 190 2.34 4.94 -10.71
N LEU A 191 1.80 3.77 -10.35
CA LEU A 191 2.58 2.54 -10.24
C LEU A 191 2.80 1.93 -11.63
N LYS A 192 4.05 1.59 -11.95
CA LYS A 192 4.42 0.82 -13.14
C LYS A 192 5.48 -0.21 -12.76
N GLU A 193 5.21 -1.48 -13.06
CA GLU A 193 6.15 -2.59 -12.83
C GLU A 193 6.73 -2.59 -11.41
N GLY A 194 5.93 -2.35 -10.37
CA GLY A 194 6.41 -2.35 -8.98
C GLY A 194 7.07 -1.06 -8.50
N LEU A 195 7.10 0.01 -9.30
CA LEU A 195 7.70 1.29 -8.93
C LEU A 195 6.73 2.46 -9.10
N LEU A 196 6.73 3.39 -8.16
CA LEU A 196 6.03 4.66 -8.29
C LEU A 196 6.84 5.60 -9.18
N SER A 197 6.16 6.30 -10.09
CA SER A 197 6.78 7.32 -10.93
C SER A 197 5.84 8.47 -11.21
N VAL A 198 6.38 9.68 -11.33
CA VAL A 198 5.61 10.84 -11.80
C VAL A 198 5.27 10.62 -13.27
N SER A 199 3.97 10.50 -13.56
CA SER A 199 3.44 10.28 -14.91
C SER A 199 3.12 11.59 -15.62
N GLU A 200 2.62 12.57 -14.87
CA GLU A 200 2.26 13.90 -15.38
C GLU A 200 2.18 14.91 -14.24
N VAL A 201 2.02 16.18 -14.61
CA VAL A 201 1.96 17.31 -13.67
C VAL A 201 0.83 18.23 -14.09
N VAL A 202 -0.04 18.58 -13.13
CA VAL A 202 -1.10 19.57 -13.32
C VAL A 202 -0.93 20.73 -12.33
N ARG A 203 -1.74 21.80 -12.46
CA ARG A 203 -1.55 23.03 -11.66
C ARG A 203 -2.42 23.14 -10.42
N THR A 204 -3.59 22.49 -10.41
CA THR A 204 -4.57 22.67 -9.33
C THR A 204 -4.98 21.32 -8.76
N ARG A 205 -5.43 21.35 -7.50
CA ARG A 205 -5.95 20.16 -6.81
C ARG A 205 -7.17 19.58 -7.53
N SER A 206 -8.11 20.43 -7.93
CA SER A 206 -9.28 19.98 -8.70
C SER A 206 -8.89 19.29 -10.01
N LYS A 207 -7.92 19.83 -10.77
CA LYS A 207 -7.41 19.17 -11.98
C LYS A 207 -6.69 17.86 -11.71
N SER A 208 -6.03 17.71 -10.55
CA SER A 208 -5.39 16.43 -10.23
C SER A 208 -6.40 15.34 -9.91
N ILE A 209 -7.49 15.68 -9.22
CA ILE A 209 -8.60 14.76 -8.94
C ILE A 209 -9.32 14.33 -10.23
N GLU A 210 -9.67 15.28 -11.11
CA GLU A 210 -10.24 14.96 -12.43
C GLU A 210 -9.32 14.01 -13.22
N ARG A 211 -8.01 14.27 -13.17
CA ARG A 211 -7.05 13.47 -13.93
C ARG A 211 -6.84 12.07 -13.38
N ILE A 212 -6.88 11.90 -12.05
CA ILE A 212 -6.88 10.58 -11.41
C ILE A 212 -8.04 9.74 -11.94
N VAL A 213 -9.27 10.28 -11.92
CA VAL A 213 -10.44 9.55 -12.40
C VAL A 213 -10.37 9.26 -13.90
N ALA A 214 -9.91 10.23 -14.70
CA ALA A 214 -9.70 10.01 -16.12
C ALA A 214 -8.73 8.85 -16.39
N LYS A 215 -7.64 8.72 -15.62
CA LYS A 215 -6.72 7.58 -15.76
C LYS A 215 -7.38 6.24 -15.43
N VAL A 216 -8.19 6.18 -14.37
CA VAL A 216 -8.93 4.96 -14.01
C VAL A 216 -9.86 4.58 -15.17
N HIS A 217 -10.62 5.53 -15.70
CA HIS A 217 -11.47 5.33 -16.87
C HIS A 217 -10.67 4.90 -18.11
N ASP A 218 -9.53 5.53 -18.39
CA ASP A 218 -8.68 5.21 -19.54
C ASP A 218 -8.16 3.75 -19.50
N GLN A 219 -7.93 3.19 -18.30
CA GLN A 219 -7.46 1.80 -18.14
C GLN A 219 -8.59 0.78 -18.15
N PHE A 220 -9.71 1.05 -17.48
CA PHE A 220 -10.75 0.04 -17.24
C PHE A 220 -12.00 0.21 -18.13
N GLY A 221 -12.26 1.42 -18.65
CA GLY A 221 -13.46 1.72 -19.43
C GLY A 221 -14.74 1.33 -18.68
N GLU A 222 -15.54 0.45 -19.29
CA GLU A 222 -16.80 -0.08 -18.76
C GLU A 222 -16.63 -1.36 -17.91
N GLU A 223 -15.40 -1.87 -17.76
CA GLU A 223 -15.13 -3.05 -16.94
C GLU A 223 -15.56 -2.81 -15.49
N ALA A 224 -16.23 -3.81 -14.91
CA ALA A 224 -16.61 -3.78 -13.50
C ALA A 224 -15.34 -3.86 -12.63
N ILE A 225 -15.14 -2.86 -11.76
CA ILE A 225 -13.95 -2.76 -10.91
C ILE A 225 -14.30 -2.55 -9.44
N LYS A 226 -13.39 -2.97 -8.57
CA LYS A 226 -13.35 -2.59 -7.16
C LYS A 226 -12.32 -1.49 -6.97
N VAL A 227 -12.62 -0.52 -6.10
CA VAL A 227 -11.75 0.63 -5.84
C VAL A 227 -11.50 0.83 -4.35
N ALA A 228 -10.30 1.26 -4.00
CA ALA A 228 -9.99 1.86 -2.72
C ALA A 228 -9.56 3.30 -2.94
N VAL A 229 -10.28 4.23 -2.32
CA VAL A 229 -9.87 5.63 -2.26
C VAL A 229 -9.01 5.80 -1.01
N VAL A 230 -7.78 6.27 -1.22
CA VAL A 230 -6.78 6.42 -0.17
C VAL A 230 -6.42 7.89 0.04
N HIS A 231 -6.14 8.28 1.28
CA HIS A 231 -5.66 9.65 1.59
C HIS A 231 -4.72 9.73 2.78
N SER A 232 -3.96 10.81 2.90
CA SER A 232 -3.25 11.19 4.13
C SER A 232 -3.73 12.56 4.60
N GLN A 233 -4.41 12.65 5.74
CA GLN A 233 -4.84 13.95 6.30
C GLN A 233 -5.61 14.88 5.33
N ASP A 234 -6.38 14.32 4.38
CA ASP A 234 -7.17 15.09 3.39
C ASP A 234 -8.46 14.35 3.02
N GLN A 235 -9.21 13.97 4.05
CA GLN A 235 -10.50 13.33 3.93
C GLN A 235 -11.48 14.10 3.01
N PRO A 236 -11.62 15.44 3.09
CA PRO A 236 -12.54 16.16 2.22
C PRO A 236 -12.26 15.99 0.72
N THR A 237 -10.98 16.01 0.31
CA THR A 237 -10.62 15.78 -1.09
C THR A 237 -10.88 14.34 -1.50
N ALA A 238 -10.61 13.39 -0.62
CA ALA A 238 -10.83 11.98 -0.89
C ALA A 238 -12.33 11.67 -1.04
N GLU A 239 -13.21 12.31 -0.26
CA GLU A 239 -14.67 12.21 -0.44
C GLU A 239 -15.13 12.73 -1.80
N ILE A 240 -14.53 13.82 -2.29
CA ILE A 240 -14.78 14.34 -3.64
C ILE A 240 -14.32 13.33 -4.70
N LEU A 241 -13.11 12.78 -4.55
CA LEU A 241 -12.56 11.78 -5.46
C LEU A 241 -13.43 10.52 -5.50
N HIS A 242 -13.88 10.05 -4.35
CA HIS A 242 -14.79 8.92 -4.22
C HIS A 242 -16.09 9.14 -5.00
N LYS A 243 -16.76 10.27 -4.79
CA LYS A 243 -17.99 10.61 -5.54
C LYS A 243 -17.73 10.68 -7.05
N LEU A 244 -16.59 11.25 -7.45
CA LEU A 244 -16.27 11.40 -8.86
C LEU A 244 -16.00 10.04 -9.54
N VAL A 245 -15.21 9.15 -8.92
CA VAL A 245 -14.92 7.83 -9.51
C VAL A 245 -16.17 6.97 -9.62
N VAL A 246 -16.99 6.89 -8.56
CA VAL A 246 -18.23 6.08 -8.56
C VAL A 246 -19.23 6.55 -9.63
N ASN A 247 -19.26 7.84 -9.95
CA ASN A 247 -20.14 8.39 -10.98
C ASN A 247 -19.56 8.32 -12.41
N THR A 248 -18.29 7.95 -12.58
CA THR A 248 -17.60 8.00 -13.88
C THR A 248 -17.24 6.62 -14.42
N VAL A 249 -16.99 5.63 -13.55
CA VAL A 249 -16.61 4.27 -13.95
C VAL A 249 -17.51 3.24 -13.27
N ASN A 250 -17.53 2.02 -13.82
CA ASN A 250 -18.36 0.92 -13.33
C ASN A 250 -17.79 0.30 -12.04
N VAL A 251 -18.03 0.96 -10.90
CA VAL A 251 -17.56 0.51 -9.59
C VAL A 251 -18.55 -0.45 -8.93
N THR A 252 -18.12 -1.69 -8.65
CA THR A 252 -18.92 -2.68 -7.92
C THR A 252 -18.76 -2.56 -6.40
N GLU A 253 -17.60 -2.10 -5.96
CA GLU A 253 -17.30 -1.85 -4.55
C GLU A 253 -16.31 -0.69 -4.42
N ALA A 254 -16.57 0.19 -3.46
CA ALA A 254 -15.65 1.25 -3.09
C ALA A 254 -15.37 1.19 -1.58
N ILE A 255 -14.08 1.16 -1.23
CA ILE A 255 -13.63 1.34 0.15
C ILE A 255 -12.89 2.66 0.30
N PHE A 256 -12.84 3.14 1.54
CA PHE A 256 -12.20 4.39 1.90
C PHE A 256 -11.23 4.12 3.05
N THR A 257 -9.99 4.58 2.95
CA THR A 257 -8.99 4.36 3.99
C THR A 257 -7.93 5.45 4.00
N GLU A 258 -7.33 5.66 5.17
CA GLU A 258 -6.16 6.52 5.33
C GLU A 258 -4.88 5.72 5.03
N LEU A 259 -3.89 6.40 4.46
CA LEU A 259 -2.55 5.84 4.26
C LEU A 259 -1.95 5.46 5.61
N SER A 260 -1.42 4.25 5.67
CA SER A 260 -0.49 3.83 6.71
C SER A 260 0.63 4.85 6.88
N ILE A 261 1.11 5.01 8.11
CA ILE A 261 2.18 5.94 8.45
C ILE A 261 3.44 5.63 7.64
N SER A 262 3.72 4.36 7.38
CA SER A 262 4.88 3.98 6.57
C SER A 262 4.75 4.47 5.12
N VAL A 263 3.56 4.47 4.52
CA VAL A 263 3.32 5.03 3.18
C VAL A 263 3.30 6.55 3.22
N ALA A 264 2.62 7.16 4.21
CA ALA A 264 2.58 8.60 4.40
C ALA A 264 3.97 9.21 4.67
N ALA A 265 4.88 8.49 5.33
CA ALA A 265 6.28 8.90 5.50
C ALA A 265 7.04 9.03 4.17
N ASN A 266 6.59 8.36 3.11
CA ASN A 266 7.20 8.43 1.79
C ASN A 266 6.47 9.39 0.83
N LEU A 267 5.16 9.61 1.00
CA LEU A 267 4.34 10.42 0.08
C LEU A 267 3.91 11.78 0.66
N GLY A 268 3.94 11.92 1.97
CA GLY A 268 3.59 13.14 2.70
C GLY A 268 2.09 13.31 2.96
N PRO A 269 1.73 14.32 3.78
CA PRO A 269 0.35 14.70 4.03
C PRO A 269 -0.32 15.21 2.75
N LYS A 270 -1.66 15.18 2.74
CA LYS A 270 -2.51 15.56 1.61
C LYS A 270 -2.23 14.77 0.33
N THR A 271 -1.68 13.56 0.45
CA THR A 271 -1.72 12.59 -0.64
C THR A 271 -3.13 12.06 -0.76
N VAL A 272 -3.66 11.96 -1.98
CA VAL A 272 -4.97 11.34 -2.26
C VAL A 272 -4.87 10.54 -3.55
N GLY A 273 -5.50 9.37 -3.61
CA GLY A 273 -5.44 8.52 -4.80
C GLY A 273 -6.45 7.40 -4.84
N ILE A 274 -6.34 6.59 -5.89
CA ILE A 274 -7.14 5.40 -6.13
C ILE A 274 -6.22 4.21 -6.33
N VAL A 275 -6.56 3.13 -5.64
CA VAL A 275 -6.17 1.76 -6.00
C VAL A 275 -7.39 1.12 -6.67
N ALA A 276 -7.21 0.47 -7.80
CA ALA A 276 -8.30 -0.19 -8.52
C ALA A 276 -7.87 -1.53 -9.10
N TYR A 277 -8.78 -2.49 -9.16
CA TYR A 277 -8.57 -3.78 -9.83
C TYR A 277 -9.92 -4.33 -10.35
N PRO A 278 -9.92 -5.21 -11.36
CA PRO A 278 -11.14 -5.81 -11.87
C PRO A 278 -11.89 -6.59 -10.79
N ASP A 279 -13.22 -6.51 -10.84
CA ASP A 279 -14.11 -7.19 -9.88
C ASP A 279 -13.93 -8.71 -9.89
N LYS A 280 -13.56 -9.26 -11.04
CA LYS A 280 -13.27 -10.68 -11.25
C LYS A 280 -11.79 -10.89 -11.60
N ILE A 281 -11.14 -11.71 -10.78
CA ILE A 281 -9.75 -12.15 -10.93
C ILE A 281 -9.72 -13.59 -11.42
#